data_AF-A0A8S0G0M0-F1
#
_entry.id   AF-A0A8S0G0M0-F1
#
_cell.length_a   1.000
_cell.length_b   1.000
_cell.length_c   1.000
_cell.angle_alpha   90.00
_cell.angle_beta   90.00
_cell.angle_gamma   90.00
#
_symmetry.space_group_name_H-M   'P 1'
#
loop_
_entity.id
_entity.type
_entity.pdbx_description
1 polymer ?
#
loop_
_entity_poly.entity_id
_entity_poly.type
_entity_poly.pdbx_seq_one_letter_code
_entity_poly.pdbx_strand_id
1 'polypeptide(L)'
;MNNAFMMHASTSPFYPLFAALDINAKMHEGVSGRNMWMDCVVNGINARKLILDNCQHIRPFVPELVDGKPWQSYETAQIAVDLRFFKFVPGEHWHSFEGYAENQYFVDPCKLLLTTPGIDARNGEYEAFGVPATMLFMELRWSSC
;
A
#
# COMPACT_ATOMS: atom_id res chain seq x y z
N MET A 1 14.91 -26.51 -17.49
CA MET A 1 13.79 -25.79 -16.85
C MET A 1 12.64 -26.72 -16.48
N ASN A 2 12.08 -27.51 -17.41
CA ASN A 2 10.94 -28.39 -17.12
C ASN A 2 11.21 -29.51 -16.10
N ASN A 3 12.42 -30.11 -16.11
CA ASN A 3 12.78 -31.15 -15.12
C ASN A 3 12.72 -30.63 -13.68
N ALA A 4 13.15 -29.38 -13.44
CA ALA A 4 13.07 -28.77 -12.11
C ALA A 4 11.62 -28.47 -11.69
N PHE A 5 10.78 -28.05 -12.63
CA PHE A 5 9.36 -27.84 -12.38
C PHE A 5 8.64 -29.13 -11.97
N MET A 6 8.87 -30.22 -12.72
CA MET A 6 8.21 -31.51 -12.46
C MET A 6 8.61 -32.15 -11.13
N MET A 7 9.77 -31.81 -10.55
CA MET A 7 10.14 -32.27 -9.20
C MET A 7 9.26 -31.67 -8.08
N HIS A 8 8.62 -30.54 -8.33
CA HIS A 8 7.79 -29.82 -7.36
C HIS A 8 6.30 -29.74 -7.77
N ALA A 9 5.99 -30.06 -9.01
CA ALA A 9 4.62 -30.10 -9.50
C ALA A 9 3.92 -31.38 -9.05
N SER A 10 2.66 -31.25 -8.63
CA SER A 10 1.80 -32.42 -8.39
C SER A 10 1.60 -33.19 -9.70
N THR A 11 1.66 -34.52 -9.64
CA THR A 11 1.27 -35.39 -10.76
C THR A 11 -0.24 -35.44 -10.97
N SER A 12 -1.02 -34.91 -10.02
CA SER A 12 -2.48 -34.73 -10.08
C SER A 12 -2.86 -33.25 -9.90
N PRO A 13 -2.74 -32.42 -10.95
CA PRO A 13 -3.08 -31.00 -10.87
C PRO A 13 -4.58 -30.76 -10.64
N PHE A 14 -4.91 -29.72 -9.87
CA PHE A 14 -6.30 -29.28 -9.68
C PHE A 14 -6.71 -28.32 -10.81
N TYR A 15 -7.42 -28.82 -11.82
CA TYR A 15 -7.76 -28.05 -13.03
C TYR A 15 -8.48 -26.71 -12.81
N PRO A 16 -9.38 -26.54 -11.81
CA PRO A 16 -9.95 -25.22 -11.53
C PRO A 16 -8.90 -24.16 -11.18
N LEU A 17 -7.77 -24.54 -10.55
CA LEU A 17 -6.67 -23.61 -10.29
C LEU A 17 -5.97 -23.17 -11.59
N PHE A 18 -5.83 -24.08 -12.56
CA PHE A 18 -5.27 -23.73 -13.87
C PHE A 18 -6.20 -22.81 -14.66
N ALA A 19 -7.52 -23.08 -14.63
CA ALA A 19 -8.51 -22.21 -15.24
C ALA A 19 -8.49 -20.81 -14.61
N ALA A 20 -8.31 -20.69 -13.29
CA ALA A 20 -8.19 -19.39 -12.63
C ALA A 20 -6.98 -18.58 -13.11
N LEU A 21 -5.84 -19.24 -13.40
CA LEU A 21 -4.65 -18.58 -13.95
C LEU A 21 -4.89 -18.07 -15.38
N ASP A 22 -5.60 -18.84 -16.21
CA ASP A 22 -5.95 -18.44 -17.59
C ASP A 22 -6.89 -17.22 -17.59
N ILE A 23 -7.93 -17.25 -16.74
CA ILE A 23 -8.85 -16.12 -16.59
C ILE A 23 -8.14 -14.88 -16.02
N ASN A 24 -7.23 -15.04 -15.05
CA ASN A 24 -6.43 -13.93 -14.52
C ASN A 24 -5.61 -13.25 -15.64
N ALA A 25 -4.98 -14.03 -16.51
CA ALA A 25 -4.26 -13.47 -17.66
C ALA A 25 -5.20 -12.67 -18.57
N LYS A 26 -6.41 -13.19 -18.83
CA LYS A 26 -7.42 -12.51 -19.64
C LYS A 26 -7.97 -11.24 -19.00
N MET A 27 -8.17 -11.23 -17.68
CA MET A 27 -8.64 -10.04 -16.93
C MET A 27 -7.63 -8.88 -16.99
N HIS A 28 -6.33 -9.20 -17.00
CA HIS A 28 -5.29 -8.17 -17.10
C HIS A 28 -4.97 -7.74 -18.54
N GLU A 29 -5.53 -8.41 -19.55
CA GLU A 29 -5.25 -8.11 -20.95
C GLU A 29 -5.87 -6.76 -21.39
N GLY A 30 -5.09 -5.97 -22.11
CA GLY A 30 -5.57 -4.76 -22.79
C GLY A 30 -5.87 -3.59 -21.85
N VAL A 31 -6.70 -2.65 -22.35
CA VAL A 31 -7.02 -1.39 -21.65
C VAL A 31 -7.90 -1.63 -20.43
N SER A 32 -8.81 -2.60 -20.49
CA SER A 32 -9.73 -2.91 -19.38
C SER A 32 -8.97 -3.32 -18.11
N GLY A 33 -7.95 -4.19 -18.25
CA GLY A 33 -7.13 -4.62 -17.11
C GLY A 33 -6.33 -3.47 -16.50
N ARG A 34 -5.84 -2.52 -17.31
CA ARG A 34 -5.15 -1.32 -16.84
C ARG A 34 -6.10 -0.37 -16.11
N ASN A 35 -7.29 -0.15 -16.65
CA ASN A 35 -8.31 0.70 -16.02
C ASN A 35 -8.74 0.14 -14.66
N MET A 36 -8.93 -1.18 -14.55
CA MET A 36 -9.25 -1.83 -13.27
C MET A 36 -8.21 -1.52 -12.17
N TRP A 37 -6.92 -1.55 -12.51
CA TRP A 37 -5.86 -1.16 -11.57
C TRP A 37 -5.85 0.33 -11.28
N MET A 38 -6.09 1.19 -12.27
CA MET A 38 -6.20 2.63 -12.05
C MET A 38 -7.35 3.00 -11.12
N ASP A 39 -8.51 2.34 -11.25
CA ASP A 39 -9.64 2.50 -10.35
C ASP A 39 -9.27 2.07 -8.92
N CYS A 40 -8.51 0.97 -8.78
CA CYS A 40 -7.98 0.54 -7.49
C CYS A 40 -7.06 1.61 -6.85
N VAL A 41 -6.14 2.19 -7.64
CA VAL A 41 -5.25 3.28 -7.18
C VAL A 41 -6.05 4.50 -6.76
N VAL A 42 -7.02 4.95 -7.57
CA VAL A 42 -7.89 6.10 -7.28
C VAL A 42 -8.67 5.87 -5.99
N ASN A 43 -9.27 4.70 -5.83
CA ASN A 43 -10.00 4.33 -4.61
C ASN A 43 -9.07 4.30 -3.38
N GLY A 44 -7.87 3.75 -3.54
CA GLY A 44 -6.84 3.75 -2.50
C GLY A 44 -6.41 5.16 -2.10
N ILE A 45 -6.29 6.10 -3.04
CA ILE A 45 -5.97 7.51 -2.75
C ILE A 45 -7.12 8.18 -1.99
N ASN A 46 -8.35 8.01 -2.46
CA ASN A 46 -9.53 8.59 -1.81
C ASN A 46 -9.70 8.06 -0.38
N ALA A 47 -9.47 6.76 -0.14
CA ALA A 47 -9.48 6.19 1.20
C ALA A 47 -8.40 6.82 2.10
N ARG A 48 -7.17 7.00 1.59
CA ARG A 48 -6.10 7.67 2.34
C ARG A 48 -6.47 9.10 2.71
N LYS A 49 -7.08 9.85 1.79
CA LYS A 49 -7.58 11.22 2.06
C LYS A 49 -8.63 11.23 3.16
N LEU A 50 -9.64 10.36 3.08
CA LEU A 50 -10.66 10.24 4.12
C LEU A 50 -10.05 9.96 5.49
N ILE A 51 -9.05 9.08 5.57
CA ILE A 51 -8.33 8.82 6.83
C ILE A 51 -7.51 10.05 7.26
N LEU A 52 -6.83 10.74 6.34
CA LEU A 52 -6.15 12.03 6.58
C LEU A 52 -7.08 13.08 7.18
N ASP A 53 -8.30 13.19 6.68
CA ASP A 53 -9.23 14.25 7.08
C ASP A 53 -10.01 13.92 8.37
N ASN A 54 -10.26 12.63 8.65
CA ASN A 54 -11.18 12.22 9.71
C ASN A 54 -10.53 11.45 10.87
N CYS A 55 -9.30 10.96 10.73
CA CYS A 55 -8.64 10.17 11.76
C CYS A 55 -7.43 10.91 12.34
N GLN A 56 -7.32 10.93 13.67
CA GLN A 56 -6.17 11.54 14.35
C GLN A 56 -5.03 10.53 14.55
N HIS A 57 -5.34 9.35 15.08
CA HIS A 57 -4.32 8.39 15.51
C HIS A 57 -3.94 7.36 14.45
N ILE A 58 -4.87 6.97 13.58
CA ILE A 58 -4.60 6.04 12.49
C ILE A 58 -4.26 6.86 11.25
N ARG A 59 -3.07 6.62 10.69
CA ARG A 59 -2.56 7.40 9.56
C ARG A 59 -2.11 6.48 8.41
N PRO A 60 -2.45 6.72 7.14
CA PRO A 60 -1.77 6.10 6.02
C PRO A 60 -0.27 6.38 5.99
N PHE A 61 0.49 5.36 5.61
CA PHE A 61 1.93 5.43 5.42
C PHE A 61 2.26 6.02 4.03
N VAL A 62 2.22 7.35 3.95
CA VAL A 62 2.55 8.18 2.78
C VAL A 62 3.31 9.43 3.26
N PRO A 63 4.02 10.17 2.37
CA PRO A 63 4.63 11.44 2.75
C PRO A 63 3.61 12.39 3.38
N GLU A 64 3.99 13.09 4.45
CA GLU A 64 3.12 14.09 5.09
C GLU A 64 2.94 15.31 4.17
N LEU A 65 4.04 15.75 3.56
CA LEU A 65 4.11 16.89 2.68
C LEU A 65 4.70 16.49 1.33
N VAL A 66 4.17 17.06 0.25
CA VAL A 66 4.74 16.97 -1.10
C VAL A 66 4.83 18.40 -1.63
N ASP A 67 6.02 18.82 -2.06
CA ASP A 67 6.33 20.19 -2.48
C ASP A 67 5.83 21.27 -1.47
N GLY A 68 5.96 20.98 -0.18
CA GLY A 68 5.58 21.88 0.92
C GLY A 68 4.08 21.96 1.22
N LYS A 69 3.23 21.16 0.57
CA LYS A 69 1.78 21.10 0.82
C LYS A 69 1.36 19.73 1.36
N PRO A 70 0.30 19.64 2.19
CA PRO A 70 -0.23 18.37 2.66
C PRO A 70 -0.57 17.43 1.50
N TRP A 71 -0.21 16.15 1.62
CA TRP A 71 -0.42 15.15 0.56
C TRP A 71 -1.87 15.08 0.08
N GLN A 72 -2.85 15.11 1.00
CA GLN A 72 -4.28 15.05 0.69
C GLN A 72 -4.83 16.29 -0.02
N SER A 73 -4.10 17.40 -0.04
CA SER A 73 -4.56 18.66 -0.65
C SER A 73 -4.51 18.65 -2.18
N TYR A 74 -3.78 17.70 -2.78
CA TYR A 74 -3.67 17.57 -4.24
C TYR A 74 -4.83 16.79 -4.83
N GLU A 75 -5.17 17.04 -6.08
CA GLU A 75 -6.24 16.31 -6.78
C GLU A 75 -5.93 14.81 -6.91
N THR A 76 -6.94 13.96 -6.71
CA THR A 76 -6.73 12.50 -6.77
C THR A 76 -6.18 12.04 -8.12
N ALA A 77 -6.67 12.66 -9.22
CA ALA A 77 -6.18 12.36 -10.57
C ALA A 77 -4.69 12.70 -10.75
N GLN A 78 -4.19 13.75 -10.07
CA GLN A 78 -2.77 14.11 -10.10
C GLN A 78 -1.94 13.09 -9.32
N ILE A 79 -2.36 12.74 -8.11
CA ILE A 79 -1.68 11.76 -7.27
C ILE A 79 -1.57 10.41 -7.99
N ALA A 80 -2.63 9.98 -8.67
CA ALA A 80 -2.71 8.67 -9.32
C ALA A 80 -1.70 8.43 -10.44
N VAL A 81 -1.15 9.49 -11.04
CA VAL A 81 -0.24 9.40 -12.20
C VAL A 81 1.16 9.94 -11.92
N ASP A 82 1.42 10.46 -10.72
CA ASP A 82 2.68 11.09 -10.36
C ASP A 82 3.38 10.34 -9.22
N LEU A 83 4.52 9.72 -9.54
CA LEU A 83 5.31 8.93 -8.61
C LEU A 83 5.84 9.71 -7.41
N ARG A 84 5.93 11.05 -7.50
CA ARG A 84 6.45 11.89 -6.40
C ARG A 84 5.62 11.73 -5.12
N PHE A 85 4.32 11.45 -5.25
CA PHE A 85 3.41 11.22 -4.12
C PHE A 85 3.64 9.90 -3.38
N PHE A 86 4.45 9.00 -3.94
CA PHE A 86 4.74 7.69 -3.38
C PHE A 86 6.25 7.46 -3.21
N LYS A 87 7.10 8.46 -3.50
CA LYS A 87 8.55 8.29 -3.45
C LYS A 87 9.07 8.29 -2.00
N PHE A 88 10.05 7.45 -1.70
CA PHE A 88 10.86 7.59 -0.50
C PHE A 88 12.03 8.54 -0.82
N VAL A 89 12.01 9.75 -0.27
CA VAL A 89 13.08 10.73 -0.48
C VAL A 89 14.16 10.53 0.59
N PRO A 90 15.44 10.33 0.21
CA PRO A 90 16.51 10.13 1.18
C PRO A 90 16.57 11.25 2.23
N GLY A 91 16.63 10.87 3.51
CA GLY A 91 16.70 11.80 4.64
C GLY A 91 15.35 12.33 5.11
N GLU A 92 14.23 11.99 4.45
CA GLU A 92 12.91 12.29 5.01
C GLU A 92 12.59 11.39 6.22
N HIS A 93 12.02 12.01 7.24
CA HIS A 93 11.80 11.35 8.52
C HIS A 93 10.52 10.52 8.58
N TRP A 94 9.50 10.79 7.74
CA TRP A 94 8.20 10.13 7.84
C TRP A 94 8.27 8.61 7.63
N HIS A 95 9.30 8.12 6.94
CA HIS A 95 9.50 6.70 6.66
C HIS A 95 10.60 6.04 7.50
N SER A 96 11.43 6.81 8.21
CA SER A 96 12.52 6.35 9.10
C SER A 96 13.56 5.37 8.51
N PHE A 97 13.50 5.05 7.21
CA PHE A 97 14.51 4.23 6.54
C PHE A 97 15.83 4.98 6.28
N GLU A 98 16.93 4.39 6.75
CA GLU A 98 18.30 4.84 6.47
C GLU A 98 18.87 4.16 5.22
N GLY A 99 19.80 4.85 4.55
CA GLY A 99 20.58 4.27 3.44
C GLY A 99 19.86 4.18 2.08
N TYR A 100 18.68 4.78 1.94
CA TYR A 100 17.97 4.84 0.66
C TYR A 100 18.65 5.84 -0.29
N ALA A 101 18.77 5.44 -1.56
CA ALA A 101 19.22 6.33 -2.62
C ALA A 101 18.04 7.01 -3.31
N GLU A 102 18.33 8.09 -4.03
CA GLU A 102 17.30 8.84 -4.74
C GLU A 102 16.67 8.00 -5.86
N ASN A 103 15.34 8.06 -6.01
CA ASN A 103 14.56 7.34 -7.04
C ASN A 103 14.70 5.81 -6.98
N GLN A 104 15.12 5.27 -5.84
CA GLN A 104 15.32 3.83 -5.67
C GLN A 104 14.05 3.11 -5.24
N TYR A 105 13.25 3.72 -4.36
CA TYR A 105 12.11 3.08 -3.73
C TYR A 105 10.85 3.95 -3.78
N PHE A 106 9.70 3.26 -3.86
CA PHE A 106 8.37 3.86 -3.88
C PHE A 106 7.41 3.04 -3.02
N VAL A 107 6.45 3.71 -2.40
CA VAL A 107 5.28 3.12 -1.76
C VAL A 107 4.41 2.49 -2.84
N ASP A 108 3.99 1.24 -2.61
CA ASP A 108 3.00 0.59 -3.47
C ASP A 108 1.62 1.27 -3.26
N PRO A 109 1.04 1.92 -4.28
CA PRO A 109 -0.22 2.63 -4.15
C PRO A 109 -1.40 1.69 -3.83
N CYS A 110 -1.32 0.41 -4.20
CA CYS A 110 -2.33 -0.61 -3.96
C CYS A 110 -2.21 -1.25 -2.56
N LYS A 111 -1.14 -0.97 -1.81
CA LYS A 111 -1.01 -1.40 -0.42
C LYS A 111 -1.46 -0.29 0.53
N LEU A 112 -2.69 -0.40 1.03
CA LEU A 112 -3.20 0.50 2.07
C LEU A 112 -2.58 0.15 3.43
N LEU A 113 -1.36 0.65 3.66
CA LEU A 113 -0.65 0.51 4.93
C LEU A 113 -1.03 1.66 5.87
N LEU A 114 -1.42 1.31 7.09
CA LEU A 114 -1.77 2.24 8.16
C LEU A 114 -0.80 2.09 9.33
N THR A 115 -0.47 3.21 9.96
CA THR A 115 0.29 3.27 11.21
C THR A 115 -0.63 3.61 12.38
N THR A 116 -0.25 3.12 13.55
CA THR A 116 -0.89 3.41 14.84
C THR A 116 0.10 4.19 15.72
N PRO A 117 -0.37 4.98 16.70
CA PRO A 117 0.51 5.73 17.59
C PRO A 117 1.34 4.79 18.46
N GLY A 118 2.47 5.30 18.96
CA GLY A 118 3.39 4.54 19.82
C GLY A 118 4.84 4.55 19.36
N ILE A 119 5.13 5.00 18.14
CA ILE A 119 6.49 5.19 17.63
C ILE A 119 6.57 6.55 16.94
N ASP A 120 7.52 7.37 17.34
CA ASP A 120 7.82 8.64 16.67
C ASP A 120 8.68 8.38 15.43
N ALA A 121 8.11 8.62 14.25
CA ALA A 121 8.81 8.42 12.98
C ALA A 121 10.08 9.29 12.84
N ARG A 122 10.19 10.40 13.58
CA ARG A 122 11.32 11.33 13.46
C ARG A 122 12.62 10.80 14.04
N ASN A 123 12.53 10.07 15.14
CA ASN A 123 13.69 9.56 15.88
C ASN A 123 13.66 8.03 16.05
N GLY A 124 12.55 7.36 15.74
CA GLY A 124 12.39 5.91 15.87
C GLY A 124 12.14 5.43 17.29
N GLU A 125 11.94 6.34 18.25
CA GLU A 125 11.73 6.01 19.67
C GLU A 125 10.26 5.74 19.99
N TYR A 126 10.02 5.04 21.08
CA TYR A 126 8.67 4.80 21.58
C TYR A 126 8.06 6.07 22.19
N GLU A 127 6.80 6.31 21.88
CA GLU A 127 6.01 7.37 22.52
C GLU A 127 5.47 6.90 23.88
N ALA A 128 5.16 7.85 24.77
CA ALA A 128 4.57 7.54 26.10
C ALA A 128 3.17 6.89 26.00
N PHE A 129 2.46 7.14 24.90
CA PHE A 129 1.18 6.55 24.58
C PHE A 129 1.29 5.81 23.25
N GLY A 130 0.69 4.62 23.16
CA GLY A 130 0.62 3.87 21.92
C GLY A 130 -0.60 2.97 21.87
N VAL A 131 -1.03 2.66 20.65
CA VAL A 131 -2.11 1.71 20.39
C VAL A 131 -1.52 0.54 19.60
N PRO A 132 -1.38 -0.65 20.21
CA PRO A 132 -0.93 -1.83 19.48
C PRO A 132 -1.89 -2.16 18.33
N ALA A 133 -1.37 -2.32 17.12
CA ALA A 133 -2.17 -2.63 15.93
C ALA A 133 -3.04 -3.90 16.09
N THR A 134 -2.65 -4.83 16.95
CA THR A 134 -3.43 -6.03 17.29
C THR A 134 -4.79 -5.71 17.89
N MET A 135 -4.90 -4.66 18.71
CA MET A 135 -6.20 -4.25 19.29
C MET A 135 -7.14 -3.75 18.18
N LEU A 136 -6.63 -2.92 17.26
CA LEU A 136 -7.39 -2.46 16.10
C LEU A 136 -7.83 -3.64 15.22
N PHE A 137 -6.93 -4.60 14.97
CA PHE A 137 -7.25 -5.80 14.20
C PHE A 137 -8.38 -6.62 14.85
N MET A 138 -8.33 -6.81 16.17
CA MET A 138 -9.38 -7.53 16.90
C MET A 138 -10.72 -6.81 16.79
N GLU A 139 -10.75 -5.49 16.97
CA GLU A 139 -11.97 -4.70 16.87
C GLU A 139 -12.62 -4.80 15.48
N LEU A 140 -11.84 -4.55 14.42
CA LEU A 140 -12.34 -4.61 13.03
C LEU A 140 -12.91 -5.99 12.66
N ARG A 141 -12.29 -7.05 13.21
CA ARG A 141 -12.77 -8.41 13.01
C ARG A 141 -14.12 -8.65 13.70
N TRP A 142 -14.29 -8.17 14.93
CA TRP A 142 -15.49 -8.41 15.72
C TRP A 142 -16.66 -7.50 15.35
N SER A 143 -16.40 -6.26 14.93
CA SER A 143 -17.44 -5.33 14.47
C SER A 143 -18.14 -5.74 13.17
N SER A 144 -17.59 -6.74 12.46
CA SER A 144 -18.08 -7.24 11.18
C SER A 144 -18.95 -8.51 11.32
N CYS A 145 -19.13 -9.01 12.55
CA CYS A 145 -20.04 -10.10 12.92
C CYS A 145 -21.33 -9.56 13.52
#